data_AF-A0AA86Z1G8-F1
#
_entry.id   AF-A0AA86Z1G8-F1
#
_cell.length_a   1.000
_cell.length_b   1.000
_cell.length_c   1.000
_cell.angle_alpha   90.00
_cell.angle_beta   90.00
_cell.angle_gamma   90.00
#
_symmetry.space_group_name_H-M   'P 1'
#
loop_
_entity.id
_entity.type
_entity.pdbx_description
1 polymer ?
#
loop_
_entity_poly.entity_id
_entity_poly.type
_entity_poly.pdbx_seq_one_letter_code
_entity_poly.pdbx_strand_id
1 'polypeptide(L)'
;FFPGFLWLLGYLSFFTPPVYLIADRQRGILYSYGMGKVRLTRYEDAQFGYVGKMLAIKLYGIDEKTGQLKTILYKPNVSHYSSFLTSTDSENHRFITFLNAYMQGGRDAVSSVDYQARKPFLFFGKNPLPTDFEQQVEQILAKLDQEKKRNA
;
A
#
# COMPACT_ATOMS: atom_id res chain seq x y z
N PHE A 1 14.58 -13.33 30.46
CA PHE A 1 13.55 -12.44 29.88
C PHE A 1 14.16 -11.06 29.76
N PHE A 2 14.45 -10.58 28.55
CA PHE A 2 15.22 -9.34 28.36
C PHE A 2 14.28 -8.13 28.26
N PRO A 3 14.38 -7.11 29.13
CA PRO A 3 13.54 -5.91 29.10
C PRO A 3 13.57 -5.18 27.75
N GLY A 4 14.71 -5.25 27.05
CA GLY A 4 14.88 -4.64 25.73
C GLY A 4 13.98 -5.21 24.63
N PHE A 5 13.59 -6.49 24.71
CA PHE A 5 12.68 -7.09 23.73
C PHE A 5 11.26 -6.55 23.87
N LEU A 6 10.77 -6.42 25.11
CA LEU A 6 9.47 -5.80 25.39
C LEU A 6 9.46 -4.32 25.01
N TRP A 7 10.57 -3.60 25.25
CA TRP A 7 10.72 -2.21 24.81
C TRP A 7 10.68 -2.09 23.28
N LEU A 8 11.39 -2.97 22.56
CA LEU A 8 11.37 -2.99 21.09
C LEU A 8 9.97 -3.32 20.54
N LEU A 9 9.29 -4.33 21.10
CA LEU A 9 7.91 -4.67 20.69
C LEU A 9 6.94 -3.52 20.96
N GLY A 10 7.04 -2.85 22.12
CA GLY A 10 6.27 -1.67 22.45
C GLY A 10 6.54 -0.53 21.46
N TYR A 11 7.81 -0.23 21.20
CA TYR A 11 8.20 0.80 20.23
C TYR A 11 7.60 0.52 18.85
N LEU A 12 7.77 -0.70 18.35
CA LEU A 12 7.25 -1.07 17.03
C LEU A 12 5.72 -0.95 16.95
N SER A 13 5.01 -1.33 18.02
CA SER A 13 3.54 -1.31 18.07
C SER A 13 2.93 0.09 18.11
N PHE A 14 3.59 1.05 18.76
CA PHE A 14 3.04 2.39 18.97
C PHE A 14 3.62 3.47 18.05
N PHE A 15 4.85 3.27 17.54
CA PHE A 15 5.59 4.29 16.80
C PHE A 15 5.85 3.95 15.32
N THR A 16 5.67 2.71 14.88
CA THR A 16 5.81 2.36 13.46
C THR A 16 4.52 2.68 12.70
N PRO A 17 4.45 3.77 11.92
CA PRO A 17 3.21 4.22 11.29
C PRO A 17 2.66 3.16 10.31
N PRO A 18 1.34 2.87 10.31
CA PRO A 18 0.74 2.00 9.32
C PRO A 18 0.94 2.62 7.94
N VAL A 19 1.10 1.74 6.96
CA VAL A 19 1.31 2.10 5.56
C VAL A 19 0.07 1.64 4.82
N TYR A 20 -0.74 2.58 4.36
CA TYR A 20 -2.02 2.30 3.69
C TYR A 20 -1.81 2.21 2.18
N LEU A 21 -2.59 1.34 1.54
CA LEU A 21 -2.80 1.42 0.11
C LEU A 21 -3.90 2.45 -0.15
N ILE A 22 -3.60 3.38 -1.04
CA ILE A 22 -4.51 4.43 -1.46
C ILE A 22 -4.83 4.18 -2.93
N ALA A 23 -6.12 4.14 -3.19
CA ALA A 23 -6.68 3.97 -4.51
C ALA A 23 -7.09 5.36 -5.05
N ASP A 24 -6.23 5.95 -5.87
CA ASP A 24 -6.53 7.21 -6.55
C ASP A 24 -7.15 6.91 -7.92
N ARG A 25 -8.47 6.89 -7.93
CA ARG A 25 -9.27 6.66 -9.12
C ARG A 25 -9.10 7.76 -10.16
N GLN A 26 -8.97 9.02 -9.75
CA GLN A 26 -8.87 10.15 -10.70
C GLN A 26 -7.59 10.04 -11.53
N ARG A 27 -6.48 9.64 -10.88
CA ARG A 27 -5.19 9.43 -11.54
C ARG A 27 -5.02 8.02 -12.09
N GLY A 28 -5.90 7.09 -11.75
CA GLY A 28 -5.81 5.68 -12.16
C GLY A 28 -4.60 4.96 -11.57
N ILE A 29 -4.19 5.32 -10.35
CA ILE A 29 -3.02 4.73 -9.68
C ILE A 29 -3.38 4.12 -8.33
N LEU A 30 -2.65 3.08 -7.97
CA LEU A 30 -2.62 2.53 -6.62
C LEU A 30 -1.27 2.89 -6.02
N TYR A 31 -1.27 3.57 -4.87
CA TYR A 31 -0.04 3.99 -4.24
C TYR A 31 -0.05 3.80 -2.73
N SER A 32 1.15 3.78 -2.17
CA SER A 32 1.38 3.70 -0.76
C SER A 32 2.62 4.51 -0.42
N TYR A 33 2.61 5.20 0.72
CA TYR A 33 3.75 5.98 1.14
C TYR A 33 4.07 5.75 2.62
N GLY A 34 5.34 5.92 2.95
CA GLY A 34 5.84 5.81 4.30
C GLY A 34 7.32 6.09 4.34
N MET A 35 7.79 6.66 5.46
CA MET A 35 9.18 7.09 5.62
C MET A 35 9.67 8.02 4.48
N GLY A 36 8.80 8.94 4.02
CA GLY A 36 9.13 9.88 2.95
C GLY A 36 9.21 9.28 1.54
N LYS A 37 8.83 8.00 1.35
CA LYS A 37 8.91 7.31 0.06
C LYS A 37 7.56 6.91 -0.47
N VAL A 38 7.31 7.22 -1.74
CA VAL A 38 6.14 6.81 -2.51
C VAL A 38 6.44 5.51 -3.24
N ARG A 39 5.45 4.61 -3.28
CA ARG A 39 5.46 3.38 -4.04
C ARG A 39 4.13 3.30 -4.76
N LEU A 40 4.12 3.09 -6.07
CA LEU A 40 2.90 3.10 -6.86
C LEU A 40 2.91 2.12 -8.02
N THR A 41 1.73 1.86 -8.56
CA THR A 41 1.54 1.23 -9.87
C THR A 41 0.34 1.87 -10.56
N ARG A 42 0.29 1.82 -11.90
CA ARG A 42 -0.95 2.10 -12.63
C ARG A 42 -1.96 1.00 -12.33
N TYR A 43 -3.22 1.36 -12.18
CA TYR A 43 -4.30 0.40 -11.90
C TYR A 43 -4.46 -0.61 -13.04
N GLU A 44 -4.39 -0.14 -14.30
CA GLU A 44 -4.47 -0.98 -15.50
C GLU A 44 -3.37 -2.06 -15.56
N ASP A 45 -2.19 -1.74 -15.02
CA ASP A 45 -1.02 -2.62 -15.01
C ASP A 45 -0.83 -3.28 -13.62
N ALA A 46 -1.80 -3.12 -12.70
CA ALA A 46 -1.65 -3.58 -11.33
C ALA A 46 -1.62 -5.10 -11.27
N GLN A 47 -0.51 -5.64 -10.77
CA GLN A 47 -0.35 -7.06 -10.53
C GLN A 47 -0.57 -7.36 -9.05
N PHE A 48 -1.38 -8.36 -8.78
CA PHE A 48 -1.49 -8.96 -7.46
C PHE A 48 -1.22 -10.47 -7.55
N GLY A 49 -0.75 -11.02 -6.45
CA GLY A 49 -0.47 -12.44 -6.33
C GLY A 49 -0.37 -12.86 -4.88
N TYR A 50 0.05 -14.09 -4.65
CA TYR A 50 0.15 -14.66 -3.32
C TYR A 50 1.59 -15.02 -3.00
N VAL A 51 2.07 -14.57 -1.84
CA VAL A 51 3.32 -15.03 -1.23
C VAL A 51 2.94 -16.00 -0.11
N GLY A 52 2.93 -17.30 -0.41
CA GLY A 52 2.27 -18.29 0.43
C GLY A 52 0.75 -18.04 0.43
N LYS A 53 0.17 -17.76 1.61
CA LYS A 53 -1.25 -17.36 1.75
C LYS A 53 -1.48 -15.84 1.80
N MET A 54 -0.41 -15.05 1.78
CA MET A 54 -0.51 -13.60 1.91
C MET A 54 -0.72 -12.96 0.55
N LEU A 55 -1.81 -12.22 0.39
CA LEU A 55 -1.99 -11.35 -0.76
C LEU A 55 -0.86 -10.31 -0.80
N ALA A 56 -0.33 -10.09 -2.00
CA ALA A 56 0.65 -9.06 -2.27
C ALA A 56 0.27 -8.31 -3.55
N ILE A 57 0.36 -6.99 -3.49
CA ILE A 57 0.22 -6.09 -4.64
C ILE A 57 1.59 -5.57 -5.00
N LYS A 58 1.96 -5.70 -6.27
CA LYS A 58 3.23 -5.19 -6.78
C LYS A 58 3.14 -3.68 -6.94
N LEU A 59 3.98 -2.96 -6.19
CA LEU A 59 4.18 -1.52 -6.32
C LEU A 59 5.62 -1.25 -6.75
N TYR A 60 5.85 -0.07 -7.31
CA TYR A 60 7.14 0.38 -7.77
C TYR A 60 7.58 1.64 -7.04
N GLY A 61 8.84 1.72 -6.68
CA GLY A 61 9.49 2.93 -6.18
C GLY A 61 10.81 3.16 -6.90
N ILE A 62 11.46 4.28 -6.63
CA ILE A 62 12.81 4.54 -7.13
C ILE A 62 13.83 4.06 -6.10
N ASP A 63 14.82 3.29 -6.55
CA ASP A 63 16.00 3.00 -5.74
C ASP A 63 16.90 4.24 -5.69
N GLU A 64 17.19 4.74 -4.49
CA GLU A 64 17.97 5.97 -4.32
C GLU A 64 19.43 5.84 -4.81
N LYS A 65 19.98 4.62 -4.81
CA LYS A 65 21.38 4.41 -5.19
C LYS A 65 21.54 4.33 -6.70
N THR A 66 20.59 3.69 -7.37
CA THR A 66 20.70 3.40 -8.81
C THR A 66 19.80 4.26 -9.68
N GLY A 67 18.79 4.93 -9.11
CA GLY A 67 17.76 5.65 -9.86
C GLY A 67 16.89 4.75 -10.74
N GLN A 68 16.92 3.43 -10.50
CA GLN A 68 16.13 2.44 -11.23
C GLN A 68 14.83 2.10 -10.48
N LEU A 69 13.90 1.47 -11.21
CA LEU A 69 12.69 0.96 -10.59
C LEU A 69 13.02 -0.19 -9.66
N LYS A 70 12.51 -0.07 -8.43
CA LYS A 70 12.52 -1.12 -7.44
C LYS A 70 11.11 -1.66 -7.30
N THR A 71 10.97 -2.97 -7.35
CA THR A 71 9.70 -3.64 -7.02
C THR A 71 9.56 -3.77 -5.51
N ILE A 72 8.38 -3.46 -4.99
CA ILE A 72 7.98 -3.66 -3.61
C ILE A 72 6.67 -4.45 -3.59
N LEU A 73 6.61 -5.48 -2.74
CA LEU A 73 5.37 -6.23 -2.50
C LEU A 73 4.64 -5.60 -1.31
N TYR A 74 3.55 -4.88 -1.60
CA TYR A 74 2.66 -4.37 -0.59
C TYR A 74 1.72 -5.48 -0.12
N LYS A 75 1.72 -5.76 1.18
CA LYS A 75 0.91 -6.81 1.79
C LYS A 75 -0.23 -6.16 2.59
N PRO A 76 -1.45 -6.08 2.03
CA PRO A 76 -2.58 -5.52 2.75
C PRO A 76 -2.91 -6.42 3.95
N ASN A 77 -3.11 -5.84 5.13
CA ASN A 77 -3.69 -6.57 6.26
C ASN A 77 -5.22 -6.41 6.23
N VAL A 78 -5.90 -7.32 5.54
CA VAL A 78 -7.35 -7.23 5.33
C VAL A 78 -8.15 -8.02 6.35
N SER A 79 -7.48 -8.80 7.20
CA SER A 79 -8.17 -9.54 8.26
C SER A 79 -8.54 -8.62 9.41
N HIS A 80 -9.80 -8.72 9.83
CA HIS A 80 -10.29 -8.07 11.04
C HIS A 80 -9.73 -8.69 12.33
N TYR A 81 -9.21 -9.92 12.26
CA TYR A 81 -8.85 -10.73 13.42
C TYR A 81 -7.36 -11.05 13.53
N SER A 82 -6.55 -10.77 12.51
CA SER A 82 -5.11 -11.04 12.53
C SER A 82 -4.27 -9.77 12.65
N SER A 83 -3.56 -9.67 13.77
CA SER A 83 -2.45 -8.71 13.93
C SER A 83 -1.18 -9.13 13.17
N PHE A 84 -1.18 -10.29 12.51
CA PHE A 84 0.01 -10.92 11.91
C PHE A 84 0.05 -10.83 10.37
N LEU A 85 -0.72 -9.93 9.75
CA LEU A 85 -0.81 -9.80 8.29
C LEU A 85 -1.30 -11.08 7.59
N THR A 86 -2.02 -11.94 8.30
CA THR A 86 -2.57 -13.18 7.73
C THR A 86 -4.05 -12.99 7.46
N SER A 87 -4.43 -13.00 6.19
CA SER A 87 -5.83 -12.96 5.77
C SER A 87 -6.21 -14.30 5.15
N THR A 88 -7.46 -14.71 5.36
CA THR A 88 -8.05 -15.86 4.69
C THR A 88 -8.22 -15.59 3.20
N ASP A 89 -8.34 -16.66 2.41
CA ASP A 89 -8.55 -16.52 0.96
C ASP A 89 -9.84 -15.75 0.64
N SER A 90 -10.88 -15.92 1.45
CA SER A 90 -12.15 -15.19 1.30
C SER A 90 -12.01 -13.69 1.62
N GLU A 91 -11.26 -13.32 2.68
CA GLU A 91 -10.94 -11.92 2.98
C GLU A 91 -10.11 -11.28 1.86
N ASN A 92 -9.10 -12.00 1.35
CA ASN A 92 -8.28 -11.54 0.22
C ASN A 92 -9.11 -11.32 -1.04
N HIS A 93 -10.00 -12.27 -1.38
CA HIS A 93 -10.87 -12.16 -2.54
C HIS A 93 -11.88 -11.00 -2.42
N ARG A 94 -12.47 -10.82 -1.23
CA ARG A 94 -13.35 -9.67 -0.94
C ARG A 94 -12.62 -8.35 -1.09
N PHE A 95 -11.38 -8.25 -0.59
CA PHE A 95 -10.59 -7.05 -0.73
C PHE A 95 -10.28 -6.70 -2.19
N ILE A 96 -9.84 -7.67 -3.00
CA ILE A 96 -9.57 -7.42 -4.42
C ILE A 96 -10.86 -7.05 -5.18
N THR A 97 -11.97 -7.72 -4.88
CA THR A 97 -13.28 -7.40 -5.46
C THR A 97 -13.70 -5.97 -5.11
N PHE A 98 -13.56 -5.58 -3.84
CA PHE A 98 -13.82 -4.22 -3.38
C PHE A 98 -12.94 -3.20 -4.10
N LEU A 99 -11.63 -3.44 -4.17
CA LEU A 99 -10.67 -2.55 -4.82
C LEU A 99 -11.02 -2.33 -6.29
N ASN A 100 -11.36 -3.41 -7.01
CA ASN A 100 -11.75 -3.34 -8.42
C ASN A 100 -13.06 -2.57 -8.62
N ALA A 101 -14.09 -2.88 -7.83
CA ALA A 101 -15.37 -2.17 -7.90
C ALA A 101 -15.21 -0.67 -7.60
N TYR A 102 -14.39 -0.32 -6.61
CA TYR A 102 -14.08 1.07 -6.29
C TYR A 102 -13.31 1.78 -7.42
N MET A 103 -12.28 1.14 -7.99
CA MET A 103 -11.51 1.77 -9.08
C MET A 103 -12.35 2.00 -10.34
N GLN A 104 -13.30 1.10 -10.63
CA GLN A 104 -14.19 1.23 -11.79
C GLN A 104 -15.34 2.21 -11.53
N GLY A 105 -16.15 1.93 -10.52
CA GLY A 105 -17.42 2.62 -10.24
C GLY A 105 -17.37 3.69 -9.15
N GLY A 106 -16.22 3.89 -8.50
CA GLY A 106 -16.06 4.84 -7.41
C GLY A 106 -16.72 4.38 -6.12
N ARG A 107 -16.94 5.32 -5.20
CA ARG A 107 -17.51 5.06 -3.88
C ARG A 107 -18.88 4.36 -3.94
N ASP A 108 -19.77 4.85 -4.79
CA ASP A 108 -21.17 4.38 -4.82
C ASP A 108 -21.29 2.92 -5.27
N ALA A 109 -20.25 2.39 -5.93
CA ALA A 109 -20.17 0.97 -6.29
C ALA A 109 -19.84 0.05 -5.10
N VAL A 110 -19.35 0.59 -3.98
CA VAL A 110 -18.86 -0.20 -2.85
C VAL A 110 -19.48 0.17 -1.50
N SER A 111 -19.98 1.39 -1.33
CA SER A 111 -20.60 1.85 -0.09
C SER A 111 -21.54 3.03 -0.33
N SER A 112 -22.74 2.96 0.23
CA SER A 112 -23.69 4.07 0.29
C SER A 112 -23.36 5.09 1.38
N VAL A 113 -22.47 4.75 2.33
CA VAL A 113 -22.13 5.58 3.50
C VAL A 113 -20.65 5.97 3.51
N ASP A 114 -20.37 7.07 4.20
CA ASP A 114 -19.00 7.52 4.45
C ASP A 114 -18.34 6.60 5.47
N TYR A 115 -17.22 5.99 5.09
CA TYR A 115 -16.45 5.19 6.03
C TYR A 115 -15.81 6.08 7.09
N GLN A 116 -16.12 5.82 8.35
CA GLN A 116 -15.46 6.47 9.48
C GLN A 116 -14.43 5.52 10.09
N ALA A 117 -13.16 5.76 9.78
CA ALA A 117 -12.06 5.03 10.39
C ALA A 117 -12.01 5.34 11.90
N ARG A 118 -12.13 4.31 12.74
CA ARG A 118 -11.92 4.47 14.19
C ARG A 118 -10.46 4.81 14.43
N LYS A 119 -10.18 6.01 14.94
CA LYS A 119 -8.81 6.38 15.31
C LYS A 119 -8.30 5.45 16.42
N PRO A 120 -7.10 4.85 16.26
CA PRO A 120 -6.51 4.06 17.32
C PRO A 120 -6.30 4.92 18.57
N PHE A 121 -6.64 4.38 19.74
CA PHE A 121 -6.60 5.10 21.02
C PHE A 121 -5.18 5.46 21.45
N LEU A 122 -4.20 4.60 21.14
CA LEU A 122 -2.78 4.80 21.45
C LEU A 122 -1.96 4.51 20.20
N PHE A 123 -1.65 5.56 19.44
CA PHE A 123 -0.79 5.45 18.26
C PHE A 123 -0.09 6.78 17.97
N PHE A 124 1.24 6.78 17.95
CA PHE A 124 2.06 7.99 17.84
C PHE A 124 2.85 8.07 16.53
N GLY A 125 2.96 6.95 15.81
CA GLY A 125 3.58 6.93 14.49
C GLY A 125 2.84 7.84 13.50
N LYS A 126 3.58 8.65 12.73
CA LYS A 126 3.03 9.44 11.63
C LYS A 126 3.74 9.08 10.34
N ASN A 127 2.98 8.82 9.29
CA ASN A 127 3.45 8.86 7.91
C ASN A 127 2.82 10.10 7.27
N PRO A 128 3.45 11.28 7.35
CA PRO A 128 3.01 12.43 6.56
C PRO A 128 3.22 12.13 5.07
N LEU A 129 2.39 12.75 4.23
CA LEU A 129 2.62 12.72 2.79
C LEU A 129 4.00 13.33 2.50
N PRO A 130 4.85 12.70 1.66
CA PRO A 130 6.14 13.26 1.29
C PRO A 130 5.99 14.66 0.64
N THR A 131 6.88 15.60 0.96
CA THR A 131 6.83 16.96 0.39
C THR A 131 7.08 16.98 -1.12
N ASP A 132 7.84 16.01 -1.60
CA ASP A 132 8.19 15.75 -3.00
C ASP A 132 7.27 14.68 -3.62
N PHE A 133 6.08 14.46 -3.07
CA PHE A 133 5.15 13.41 -3.51
C PHE A 133 4.91 13.40 -5.02
N GLU A 134 4.53 14.55 -5.59
CA GLU A 134 4.24 14.66 -7.03
C GLU A 134 5.48 14.34 -7.88
N GLN A 135 6.65 14.84 -7.46
CA GLN A 135 7.91 14.56 -8.16
C GLN A 135 8.23 13.07 -8.14
N GLN A 136 8.06 12.39 -7.00
CA GLN A 136 8.25 10.94 -6.91
C GLN A 136 7.25 10.18 -7.79
N VAL A 137 5.99 10.60 -7.83
CA VAL A 137 4.95 9.98 -8.67
C VAL A 137 5.32 10.07 -10.15
N GLU A 138 5.65 11.27 -10.62
CA GLU A 138 6.05 11.50 -12.01
C GLU A 138 7.28 10.68 -12.40
N GLN A 139 8.31 10.65 -11.54
CA GLN A 139 9.52 9.86 -11.78
C GLN A 139 9.23 8.36 -11.91
N ILE A 140 8.40 7.80 -11.02
CA ILE A 140 8.05 6.38 -11.06
C ILE A 140 7.25 6.06 -12.33
N LEU A 141 6.24 6.88 -12.66
CA LEU A 141 5.42 6.67 -13.85
C LEU A 141 6.24 6.78 -15.14
N ALA A 142 7.12 7.78 -15.25
CA ALA A 142 7.99 7.95 -16.41
C ALA A 142 8.91 6.75 -16.62
N LYS A 143 9.46 6.19 -15.54
CA LYS A 143 10.30 4.98 -15.61
C LYS A 143 9.48 3.75 -15.97
N LEU A 144 8.24 3.62 -15.47
CA LEU A 144 7.34 2.53 -15.85
C LEU A 144 7.04 2.58 -17.36
N ASP A 145 6.76 3.77 -17.88
CA ASP A 145 6.50 3.96 -19.31
C ASP A 145 7.76 3.65 -20.15
N GLN A 146 8.95 3.99 -19.66
CA GLN A 146 10.22 3.64 -20.29
C GLN A 146 10.44 2.12 -20.35
N GLU A 147 10.18 1.39 -19.25
CA GLU A 147 10.29 -0.07 -19.23
C GLU A 147 9.25 -0.76 -20.12
N LYS A 148 8.01 -0.24 -20.13
CA LYS A 148 6.93 -0.76 -21.00
C LYS A 148 7.31 -0.65 -22.47
N LYS A 149 7.90 0.48 -22.89
CA LYS A 149 8.41 0.68 -24.27
C LYS A 149 9.59 -0.22 -24.62
N ARG A 150 10.46 -0.53 -23.65
CA ARG A 150 11.62 -1.42 -23.87
C ARG A 150 11.19 -2.88 -24.08
N ASN A 151 10.07 -3.28 -23.48
CA ASN A 151 9.58 -4.66 -23.48
C ASN A 151 8.45 -4.90 -24.51
N ALA A 152 8.08 -3.89 -25.30
CA ALA A 152 7.09 -3.97 -26.39
C ALA A 152 7.79 -4.27 -27.72
#